data_AF-A0A419W0G2-F1
#
_entry.id   AF-A0A419W0G2-F1
#
_cell.length_a   1.000
_cell.length_b   1.000
_cell.length_c   1.000
_cell.angle_alpha   90.00
_cell.angle_beta   90.00
_cell.angle_gamma   90.00
#
_symmetry.space_group_name_H-M   'P 1'
#
loop_
_entity.id
_entity.type
_entity.pdbx_description
1 polymer ?
#
loop_
_entity_poly.entity_id
_entity_poly.type
_entity_poly.pdbx_seq_one_letter_code
_entity_poly.pdbx_strand_id
1 'polypeptide(L)' 'MQVQETEEVACPKCGETSTVPIPDADVELKISPYVAAFGDYTKVDCAAGHTFWVYYC' A
#
# COMPACT_ATOMS: atom_id res chain seq x y z
N MET A 1 10.13 -21.14 2.38
CA MET A 1 10.17 -19.89 1.60
C MET A 1 8.78 -19.30 1.74
N GLN A 2 8.60 -18.26 2.55
CA GLN A 2 7.29 -17.64 2.73
C GLN A 2 7.08 -16.72 1.53
N VAL A 3 6.15 -17.07 0.64
CA VAL A 3 5.83 -16.25 -0.53
C VAL A 3 5.04 -15.08 0.01
N GLN A 4 5.68 -13.92 0.14
CA GLN A 4 4.98 -12.70 0.49
C GLN A 4 4.20 -12.28 -0.75
N GLU A 5 2.87 -12.26 -0.64
CA GLU A 5 2.02 -11.82 -1.73
C GLU A 5 2.19 -10.32 -1.95
N THR A 6 1.95 -9.91 -3.18
CA THR A 6 2.07 -8.51 -3.58
C THR A 6 0.85 -8.11 -4.37
N GLU A 7 0.32 -6.93 -4.10
CA GLU A 7 -0.82 -6.37 -4.83
C GLU A 7 -0.45 -5.06 -5.52
N GLU A 8 -1.14 -4.76 -6.62
CA GLU A 8 -1.00 -3.53 -7.36
C GLU A 8 -1.96 -2.47 -6.82
N VAL A 9 -1.41 -1.40 -6.23
CA VAL A 9 -2.19 -0.27 -5.72
C VAL A 9 -1.95 0.98 -6.55
N ALA A 10 -3.01 1.75 -6.83
CA ALA A 10 -2.89 3.00 -7.56
C ALA A 10 -2.53 4.16 -6.61
N CYS A 11 -1.53 4.95 -6.98
CA CYS A 11 -1.16 6.14 -6.24
C CYS A 11 -2.32 7.15 -6.25
N PRO A 12 -2.78 7.65 -5.08
CA PRO A 12 -3.91 8.58 -5.02
C PRO A 12 -3.59 9.97 -5.60
N LYS A 13 -2.32 10.27 -5.89
CA LYS A 13 -1.88 11.57 -6.43
C LYS A 13 -1.72 11.60 -7.94
N CYS A 14 -1.07 10.59 -8.51
CA CYS A 14 -0.77 10.53 -9.94
C CYS A 14 -1.48 9.38 -10.67
N GLY A 15 -2.13 8.46 -9.96
CA GLY A 15 -2.78 7.28 -10.54
C GLY A 15 -1.82 6.17 -10.98
N GLU A 16 -0.52 6.36 -10.77
CA GLU A 16 0.51 5.37 -11.11
C GLU A 16 0.39 4.13 -10.23
N THR A 17 0.44 2.94 -10.83
CA THR A 17 0.38 1.68 -10.08
C THR A 17 1.72 1.37 -9.42
N SER A 18 1.67 0.93 -8.17
CA SER A 18 2.82 0.51 -7.38
C SER A 18 2.54 -0.84 -6.77
N THR A 19 3.52 -1.72 -6.78
CA THR A 19 3.40 -3.06 -6.21
C THR A 19 3.81 -3.03 -4.75
N VAL A 20 2.93 -3.48 -3.86
CA VAL A 20 3.14 -3.46 -2.42
C VAL A 20 3.04 -4.85 -1.83
N PRO A 21 3.93 -5.22 -0.89
CA PRO A 21 3.82 -6.50 -0.19
C PRO A 21 2.63 -6.45 0.77
N ILE A 22 1.77 -7.47 0.69
CA ILE A 22 0.61 -7.63 1.58
C ILE A 22 0.84 -8.84 2.49
N PRO A 23 0.30 -8.82 3.73
CA PRO A 23 0.42 -9.95 4.64
C PRO A 23 -0.32 -11.20 4.11
N ASP A 24 -1.50 -11.01 3.51
CA ASP A 24 -2.39 -12.06 3.01
C ASP A 24 -3.17 -11.56 1.78
N ALA A 25 -3.48 -12.41 0.80
CA ALA A 25 -4.21 -12.07 -0.43
C ALA A 25 -5.63 -11.50 -0.22
N ASP A 26 -6.27 -11.85 0.91
CA ASP A 26 -7.68 -11.58 1.18
C ASP A 26 -7.86 -10.37 2.12
N VAL A 27 -6.79 -9.60 2.38
CA VAL A 27 -6.85 -8.43 3.26
C VAL A 27 -7.41 -7.22 2.54
N GLU A 28 -8.30 -6.47 3.19
CA GLU A 28 -8.81 -5.23 2.59
C GLU A 28 -7.73 -4.13 2.63
N LEU A 29 -7.28 -3.71 1.45
CA LEU A 29 -6.33 -2.60 1.31
C LEU A 29 -7.04 -1.27 1.28
N LYS A 30 -6.64 -0.38 2.19
CA LYS A 30 -7.11 1.01 2.21
C LYS A 30 -5.97 1.98 1.96
N ILE A 31 -6.03 2.65 0.82
CA ILE A 31 -5.03 3.62 0.40
C ILE A 31 -5.35 4.99 1.00
N SER A 32 -4.38 5.61 1.67
CA SER A 32 -4.50 6.95 2.25
C SER A 32 -3.22 7.76 2.02
N PRO A 33 -3.32 9.04 1.60
CA PRO A 33 -2.17 9.93 1.51
C PRO A 33 -1.68 10.43 2.89
N TYR A 34 -2.36 10.08 3.98
CA TYR A 34 -2.00 10.48 5.34
C TYR A 34 -1.78 9.28 6.23
N VAL A 35 -0.81 9.40 7.14
CA VAL A 35 -0.56 8.39 8.17
C VAL A 35 -1.65 8.45 9.26
N ALA A 36 -2.31 7.34 9.52
CA ALA A 36 -3.23 7.15 10.63
C ALA A 36 -2.45 6.89 11.94
N ALA A 37 -3.08 7.21 13.07
CA ALA A 37 -2.49 7.01 14.39
C ALA A 37 -2.45 5.53 14.84
N PHE A 38 -3.28 4.68 14.22
CA PHE A 38 -3.45 3.27 14.57
C PHE A 38 -3.72 2.43 13.32
N GLY A 39 -3.47 1.12 13.42
CA GLY A 39 -3.63 0.15 12.34
C GLY A 39 -2.30 -0.20 11.68
N ASP A 40 -2.21 -1.43 11.16
CA ASP A 40 -1.07 -1.88 10.39
C ASP A 40 -1.09 -1.22 9.01
N TYR A 41 0.06 -0.69 8.61
CA TYR A 41 0.22 -0.05 7.32
C TYR A 41 1.61 -0.29 6.76
N THR A 42 1.72 -0.15 5.44
CA THR A 42 3.01 0.04 4.79
C THR A 42 3.08 1.40 4.14
N LYS A 43 4.29 1.97 4.18
CA LYS A 43 4.61 3.19 3.46
C LYS A 43 5.04 2.80 2.04
N VAL A 44 4.47 3.48 1.05
CA VAL A 44 4.73 3.23 -0.36
C VAL A 44 5.18 4.53 -1.00
N ASP A 45 6.29 4.45 -1.73
CA ASP A 45 6.80 5.56 -2.53
C ASP A 45 6.60 5.18 -4.01
N CYS A 46 5.74 5.91 -4.74
CA CYS A 46 5.52 5.64 -6.17
C CYS A 46 6.75 6.06 -7.00
N ALA A 47 6.84 5.60 -8.26
CA ALA A 47 7.98 5.94 -9.12
C ALA A 47 8.05 7.45 -9.44
N ALA A 48 6.90 8.13 -9.47
CA ALA A 48 6.83 9.60 -9.52
C ALA A 48 7.31 10.34 -8.24
N GLY A 49 7.68 9.62 -7.17
CA GLY A 49 8.23 10.20 -5.93
C GLY A 49 7.18 10.67 -4.91
N HIS A 50 5.93 10.24 -5.03
CA HIS A 50 4.90 10.50 -4.03
C HIS A 50 4.87 9.41 -2.96
N THR A 51 4.86 9.82 -1.70
CA THR A 51 4.62 8.92 -0.58
C THR A 51 3.13 8.82 -0.28
N PHE A 52 2.65 7.59 -0.09
CA PHE A 52 1.32 7.28 0.46
C PHE A 52 1.39 6.06 1.38
N TRP A 53 0.32 5.80 2.11
CA TRP A 53 0.21 4.70 3.06
C TRP A 53 -0.91 3.76 2.65
N VAL A 54 -0.62 2.46 2.71
CA VAL A 54 -1.60 1.40 2.48
C VAL A 54 -1.85 0.71 3.81
N TYR A 55 -3.09 0.79 4.26
CA TYR A 55 -3.57 0.19 5.50
C TYR A 55 -4.14 -1.19 5.21
N TYR A 56 -3.92 -2.10 6.16
CA TYR A 56 -4.45 -3.46 6.16
C TYR A 56 -5.57 -3.53 7.21
N CYS A 57 -6.77 -3.97 6.84
CA CYS A 57 -7.91 -4.12 7.73
C CYS A 57 -8.51 -5.52 7.67
#